data_AF-A0A539DQ30-F1
#
_entry.id   AF-A0A539DQ30-F1
#
_cell.length_a   1.000
_cell.length_b   1.000
_cell.length_c   1.000
_cell.angle_alpha   90.00
_cell.angle_beta   90.00
_cell.angle_gamma   90.00
#
_symmetry.space_group_name_H-M   'P 1'
#
loop_
_entity.id
_entity.type
_entity.pdbx_description
1 polymer ?
#
loop_
_entity_poly.entity_id
_entity_poly.type
_entity_poly.pdbx_seq_one_letter_code
_entity_poly.pdbx_strand_id
1 'polypeptide(L)'
;MLFPGVYVGPGAHVTDSIIMNDTRVEAGARIDRAILDKQIVVGEGAIVGQGDAAVANVRIPQLLHSGLTVVGKGTVIPRGTTIGRNCCLAADLGEADFTSLELPSGSVLGDTG
;
A
#
# COMPACT_ATOMS: atom_id res chain seq x y z
N MET A 1 -10.88 -1.27 -8.72
CA MET A 1 -11.56 -2.57 -8.67
C MET A 1 -11.48 -3.13 -7.26
N LEU A 2 -12.60 -3.56 -6.68
CA LEU A 2 -12.66 -4.15 -5.35
C LEU A 2 -13.13 -5.60 -5.46
N PHE A 3 -12.43 -6.52 -4.81
CA PHE A 3 -12.81 -7.93 -4.75
C PHE A 3 -13.80 -8.19 -3.59
N PRO A 4 -14.48 -9.35 -3.56
CA PRO A 4 -15.37 -9.71 -2.46
C PRO A 4 -14.68 -9.68 -1.09
N GLY A 5 -15.42 -9.29 -0.06
CA GLY A 5 -14.92 -9.20 1.31
C GLY A 5 -14.13 -7.92 1.63
N VAL A 6 -13.86 -7.06 0.63
CA VAL A 6 -13.23 -5.76 0.87
C VAL A 6 -14.20 -4.85 1.64
N TYR A 7 -13.71 -4.29 2.74
CA TYR A 7 -14.39 -3.25 3.49
C TYR A 7 -13.73 -1.89 3.22
N VAL A 8 -14.56 -0.87 2.96
CA VAL A 8 -14.11 0.51 2.79
C VAL A 8 -14.80 1.37 3.84
N GLY A 9 -14.00 1.89 4.78
CA GLY A 9 -14.47 2.67 5.90
C GLY A 9 -14.95 4.07 5.52
N PRO A 10 -15.65 4.76 6.43
CA PRO A 10 -16.16 6.11 6.18
C PRO A 10 -15.05 7.09 5.79
N GLY A 11 -15.29 7.87 4.72
CA GLY A 11 -14.34 8.87 4.24
C GLY A 11 -13.08 8.30 3.58
N ALA A 12 -12.94 6.97 3.48
CA ALA A 12 -11.86 6.37 2.73
C ALA A 12 -12.07 6.51 1.22
N HIS A 13 -10.99 6.67 0.47
CA HIS A 13 -11.02 6.86 -0.97
C HIS A 13 -10.09 5.87 -1.67
N VAL A 14 -10.60 5.18 -2.68
CA VAL A 14 -9.84 4.22 -3.50
C VAL A 14 -9.98 4.60 -4.96
N THR A 15 -8.87 4.97 -5.60
CA THR A 15 -8.81 5.44 -6.99
C THR A 15 -7.77 4.64 -7.77
N ASP A 16 -8.07 4.28 -9.02
CA ASP A 16 -7.14 3.60 -9.93
C ASP A 16 -6.39 2.38 -9.34
N SER A 17 -7.04 1.68 -8.42
CA SER A 17 -6.42 0.63 -7.59
C SER A 17 -7.15 -0.70 -7.68
N ILE A 18 -6.42 -1.79 -7.46
CA ILE A 18 -6.94 -3.16 -7.32
C ILE A 18 -6.80 -3.56 -5.87
N ILE A 19 -7.91 -3.89 -5.21
CA ILE A 19 -7.93 -4.33 -3.82
C ILE A 19 -8.47 -5.76 -3.79
N MET A 20 -7.63 -6.75 -3.45
CA MET A 20 -8.05 -8.16 -3.40
C MET A 20 -8.71 -8.52 -2.05
N ASN A 21 -9.15 -9.77 -1.95
CA ASN A 21 -10.10 -10.28 -0.96
C ASN A 21 -9.74 -9.96 0.50
N ASP A 22 -10.79 -9.78 1.31
CA ASP A 22 -10.71 -9.65 2.78
C ASP A 22 -9.77 -8.53 3.27
N THR A 23 -9.54 -7.52 2.42
CA THR A 23 -8.77 -6.32 2.77
C THR A 23 -9.67 -5.28 3.45
N ARG A 24 -9.19 -4.72 4.56
CA ARG A 24 -9.89 -3.67 5.33
C ARG A 24 -9.22 -2.32 5.10
N VAL A 25 -9.95 -1.40 4.48
CA VAL A 25 -9.52 0.00 4.30
C VAL A 25 -10.21 0.83 5.38
N GLU A 26 -9.46 1.29 6.37
CA GLU A 26 -10.02 2.03 7.51
C GLU A 26 -10.48 3.44 7.17
N ALA A 27 -11.20 4.06 8.10
CA ALA A 27 -11.73 5.41 7.95
C ALA A 27 -10.65 6.42 7.51
N GLY A 28 -11.03 7.29 6.58
CA GLY A 28 -10.16 8.35 6.05
C GLY A 28 -8.93 7.89 5.26
N ALA A 29 -8.68 6.58 5.10
CA ALA A 29 -7.54 6.09 4.33
C ALA A 29 -7.67 6.43 2.84
N ARG A 30 -6.54 6.66 2.17
CA ARG A 30 -6.49 7.03 0.75
C ARG A 30 -5.58 6.08 -0.02
N ILE A 31 -6.11 5.50 -1.09
CA ILE A 31 -5.38 4.56 -1.93
C ILE A 31 -5.48 5.03 -3.37
N ASP A 32 -4.33 5.27 -3.99
CA ASP A 32 -4.21 5.69 -5.37
C ASP A 32 -3.18 4.82 -6.10
N ARG A 33 -3.52 4.34 -7.31
CA ARG A 33 -2.62 3.54 -8.16
C ARG A 33 -1.88 2.43 -7.39
N ALA A 34 -2.63 1.63 -6.65
CA ALA A 34 -2.07 0.53 -5.87
C ALA A 34 -2.68 -0.83 -6.22
N ILE A 35 -1.88 -1.88 -6.08
CA ILE A 35 -2.36 -3.27 -5.99
C ILE A 35 -2.14 -3.72 -4.55
N LEU A 36 -3.24 -3.90 -3.84
CA LEU A 36 -3.25 -4.59 -2.56
C LEU A 36 -3.69 -6.03 -2.84
N ASP A 37 -2.87 -7.02 -2.47
CA ASP A 37 -3.24 -8.44 -2.48
C ASP A 37 -4.38 -8.68 -1.45
N LYS A 38 -4.41 -9.84 -0.80
CA LYS A 38 -5.49 -10.23 0.12
C LYS A 38 -5.14 -10.01 1.59
N GLN A 39 -6.16 -9.90 2.42
CA GLN A 39 -6.07 -9.89 3.89
C GLN A 39 -5.21 -8.74 4.45
N ILE A 40 -5.18 -7.61 3.74
CA ILE A 40 -4.42 -6.42 4.15
C ILE A 40 -5.28 -5.55 5.07
N VAL A 41 -4.66 -4.85 6.02
CA VAL A 41 -5.30 -3.79 6.80
C VAL A 41 -4.61 -2.48 6.49
N VAL A 42 -5.36 -1.51 5.94
CA VAL A 42 -4.89 -0.15 5.71
C VAL A 42 -5.40 0.71 6.85
N GLY A 43 -4.52 1.09 7.79
CA GLY A 43 -4.87 1.82 9.00
C GLY A 43 -5.54 3.17 8.76
N GLU A 44 -6.22 3.68 9.80
CA GLU A 44 -6.97 4.93 9.73
C GLU A 44 -6.10 6.09 9.24
N GLY A 45 -6.60 6.84 8.26
CA GLY A 45 -5.89 7.98 7.66
C GLY A 45 -4.59 7.63 6.94
N ALA A 46 -4.25 6.35 6.77
CA ALA A 46 -3.07 5.95 6.00
C ALA A 46 -3.25 6.27 4.51
N ILE A 47 -2.14 6.56 3.84
CA ILE A 47 -2.10 6.94 2.43
C ILE A 47 -1.19 5.97 1.68
N VAL A 48 -1.68 5.39 0.59
CA VAL A 48 -0.93 4.51 -0.30
C VAL A 48 -0.93 5.09 -1.71
N GLY A 49 0.26 5.26 -2.28
CA GLY A 49 0.44 5.81 -3.64
C GLY A 49 0.58 7.33 -3.70
N GLN A 50 1.12 7.96 -2.65
CA GLN A 50 1.45 9.38 -2.62
C GLN A 50 2.88 9.65 -3.11
N GLY A 51 3.18 10.88 -3.56
CA GLY A 51 4.54 11.28 -3.90
C GLY A 51 4.87 11.18 -5.39
N ASP A 52 6.17 11.13 -5.70
CA ASP A 52 6.69 11.29 -7.05
C ASP A 52 6.67 9.96 -7.84
N ALA A 53 5.88 9.93 -8.91
CA ALA A 53 5.81 8.77 -9.81
C ALA A 53 7.07 8.58 -10.66
N ALA A 54 7.92 9.60 -10.80
CA ALA A 54 9.17 9.52 -11.56
C ALA A 54 10.29 8.79 -10.79
N VAL A 55 10.15 8.63 -9.46
CA VAL A 55 11.11 7.90 -8.64
C VAL A 55 10.81 6.41 -8.76
N ALA A 56 11.62 5.69 -9.55
CA ALA A 56 11.50 4.25 -9.71
C ALA A 56 11.88 3.48 -8.43
N ASN A 57 11.40 2.24 -8.32
CA ASN A 57 11.74 1.35 -7.23
C ASN A 57 13.23 1.02 -7.15
N VAL A 58 13.78 0.96 -5.92
CA VAL A 58 15.21 0.72 -5.69
C VAL A 58 15.66 -0.72 -5.95
N ARG A 59 14.77 -1.72 -5.84
CA ARG A 59 15.10 -3.15 -6.10
C ARG A 59 14.62 -3.60 -7.48
N ILE A 60 13.43 -3.20 -7.89
CA ILE A 60 12.77 -3.68 -9.12
C ILE A 60 12.30 -2.54 -10.05
N PRO A 61 13.20 -1.63 -10.47
CA PRO A 61 12.83 -0.45 -11.25
C PRO A 61 12.19 -0.81 -12.61
N GLN A 62 12.56 -1.95 -13.19
CA GLN A 62 11.99 -2.42 -14.46
C GLN A 62 10.49 -2.74 -14.36
N LEU A 63 9.98 -3.06 -13.16
CA LEU A 63 8.58 -3.39 -12.91
C LEU A 63 7.81 -2.24 -12.28
N LEU A 64 8.45 -1.49 -11.37
CA LEU A 64 7.82 -0.42 -10.59
C LEU A 64 8.49 0.93 -10.88
N HIS A 65 8.02 1.58 -11.95
CA HIS A 65 8.48 2.90 -12.40
C HIS A 65 7.34 3.78 -12.96
N SER A 66 6.10 3.28 -12.99
CA SER A 66 4.95 3.95 -13.63
C SER A 66 4.01 4.64 -12.63
N GLY A 67 4.41 4.67 -11.36
CA GLY A 67 3.65 5.17 -10.23
C GLY A 67 2.85 4.12 -9.46
N LEU A 68 2.93 2.84 -9.85
CA LEU A 68 2.20 1.74 -9.21
C LEU A 68 2.86 1.32 -7.89
N THR A 69 2.08 1.21 -6.81
CA THR A 69 2.55 0.63 -5.54
C THR A 69 1.93 -0.74 -5.29
N VAL A 70 2.72 -1.70 -4.81
CA VAL A 70 2.28 -3.08 -4.57
C VAL A 70 2.48 -3.43 -3.10
N VAL A 71 1.44 -4.01 -2.48
CA VAL A 71 1.49 -4.48 -1.09
C VAL A 71 1.13 -5.96 -1.04
N GLY A 72 2.04 -6.75 -0.46
CA GLY A 72 1.90 -8.19 -0.29
C GLY A 72 0.80 -8.57 0.71
N LYS A 73 0.32 -9.82 0.60
CA LYS A 73 -0.78 -10.38 1.41
C LYS A 73 -0.54 -10.18 2.91
N GLY A 74 -1.60 -10.03 3.70
CA GLY A 74 -1.51 -10.11 5.16
C GLY A 74 -0.83 -8.92 5.83
N THR A 75 -0.38 -7.93 5.08
CA THR A 75 0.31 -6.75 5.60
C THR A 75 -0.65 -5.81 6.35
N VAL A 76 -0.22 -5.33 7.52
CA VAL A 76 -0.91 -4.35 8.36
C VAL A 76 -0.17 -3.02 8.28
N ILE A 77 -0.74 -2.08 7.53
CA ILE A 77 -0.20 -0.71 7.41
C ILE A 77 -0.69 0.10 8.61
N PRO A 78 0.22 0.64 9.46
CA PRO A 78 -0.17 1.42 10.63
C PRO A 78 -0.98 2.66 10.25
N ARG A 79 -1.79 3.14 11.21
CA ARG A 79 -2.54 4.41 11.05
C ARG A 79 -1.61 5.58 10.71
N GLY A 80 -2.09 6.49 9.87
CA GLY A 80 -1.35 7.69 9.44
C GLY A 80 -0.09 7.42 8.61
N THR A 81 0.20 6.16 8.27
CA THR A 81 1.36 5.83 7.43
C THR A 81 1.17 6.38 6.03
N THR A 82 2.20 7.02 5.48
CA THR A 82 2.26 7.46 4.08
C THR A 82 3.23 6.58 3.31
N ILE A 83 2.71 5.88 2.31
CA ILE A 83 3.48 5.03 1.40
C ILE A 83 3.53 5.71 0.03
N GLY A 84 4.77 5.83 -0.45
CA GLY A 84 5.14 6.40 -1.73
C GLY A 84 4.54 5.69 -2.95
N ARG A 85 4.79 6.26 -4.13
CA ARG A 85 4.59 5.60 -5.42
C ARG A 85 5.76 4.68 -5.74
N ASN A 86 5.55 3.70 -6.63
CA ASN A 86 6.59 2.71 -7.00
C ASN A 86 7.14 1.92 -5.79
N CYS A 87 6.38 1.81 -4.71
CA CYS A 87 6.81 1.06 -3.52
C CYS A 87 6.46 -0.42 -3.66
N CYS A 88 7.27 -1.28 -3.06
CA CYS A 88 7.01 -2.72 -2.93
C CYS A 88 7.07 -3.12 -1.46
N LEU A 89 5.96 -3.56 -0.90
CA LEU A 89 5.89 -4.10 0.45
C LEU A 89 5.75 -5.61 0.37
N ALA A 90 6.57 -6.33 1.13
CA ALA A 90 6.49 -7.78 1.26
C ALA A 90 5.17 -8.24 1.90
N ALA A 91 4.97 -9.55 1.93
CA ALA A 91 3.83 -10.18 2.59
C ALA A 91 4.04 -10.26 4.11
N ASP A 92 2.92 -10.34 4.82
CA ASP A 92 2.82 -10.67 6.25
C ASP A 92 3.58 -9.68 7.15
N LEU A 93 3.69 -8.41 6.74
CA LEU A 93 4.27 -7.34 7.55
C LEU A 93 3.30 -6.89 8.64
N GLY A 94 3.73 -6.86 9.89
CA GLY A 94 2.99 -6.28 11.00
C GLY A 94 3.36 -4.82 11.25
N GLU A 95 2.65 -4.16 12.16
CA GLU A 95 2.94 -2.75 12.52
C GLU A 95 4.39 -2.55 13.00
N ALA A 96 4.99 -3.54 13.67
CA ALA A 96 6.36 -3.48 14.18
C ALA A 96 7.43 -3.44 13.07
N ASP A 97 7.10 -3.88 11.85
CA ASP A 97 8.02 -3.83 10.72
C ASP A 97 8.15 -2.40 10.14
N PHE A 98 7.16 -1.54 10.40
CA PHE A 98 7.18 -0.14 10.00
C PHE A 98 7.98 0.71 11.01
N THR A 99 9.29 0.78 10.82
CA THR A 99 10.19 1.61 11.64
C THR A 99 9.99 3.12 11.43
N SER A 100 9.23 3.50 10.41
CA SER A 100 8.82 4.87 10.07
C SER A 100 7.38 4.86 9.55
N LEU A 101 6.62 5.93 9.83
CA LEU A 101 5.30 6.17 9.23
C LEU A 101 5.38 6.78 7.83
N GLU A 102 6.58 7.07 7.33
CA GLU A 102 6.80 7.57 5.99
C GLU A 102 7.72 6.60 5.22
N LEU A 103 7.19 6.03 4.14
CA LEU A 103 7.94 5.26 3.16
C LEU A 103 8.01 6.08 1.87
N PRO A 104 9.18 6.66 1.52
CA PRO A 104 9.35 7.45 0.31
C PRO A 104 9.05 6.68 -0.98
N SER A 105 8.81 7.38 -2.08
CA SER A 105 8.60 6.73 -3.38
C SER A 105 9.81 5.90 -3.79
N GLY A 106 9.54 4.76 -4.41
CA GLY A 106 10.55 3.78 -4.82
C GLY A 106 11.05 2.85 -3.70
N SER A 107 10.51 2.96 -2.48
CA SER A 107 10.98 2.16 -1.33
C SER A 107 10.62 0.68 -1.44
N VAL A 108 11.36 -0.13 -0.68
CA VAL A 108 11.00 -1.54 -0.39
C VAL A 108 10.96 -1.74 1.11
N LEU A 109 9.94 -2.44 1.60
CA LEU A 109 9.83 -2.85 3.00
C LEU A 109 9.57 -4.35 3.08
N GLY A 110 10.30 -5.01 3.97
CA GLY A 110 10.29 -6.47 4.11
C GLY A 110 11.13 -7.17 3.04
N ASP A 111 11.32 -8.47 3.23
CA ASP A 111 12.07 -9.27 2.28
C ASP A 111 11.13 -9.86 1.23
N THR A 112 11.26 -9.38 -0.01
CA THR A 112 10.46 -9.81 -1.15
C THR A 112 11.04 -11.05 -1.85
N GLY A 113 12.05 -11.68 -1.24
CA GLY A 113 12.82 -12.81 -1.78
C GLY A 113 14.32 -12.62 -1.63
#